data_AF-A0A843IA45-F1
#
_entry.id   AF-A0A843IA45-F1
#
_cell.length_a   1.000
_cell.length_b   1.000
_cell.length_c   1.000
_cell.angle_alpha   90.00
_cell.angle_beta   90.00
_cell.angle_gamma   90.00
#
_symmetry.space_group_name_H-M   'P 1'
#
loop_
_entity.id
_entity.type
_entity.pdbx_description
1 polymer ?
#
loop_
_entity_poly.entity_id
_entity_poly.type
_entity_poly.pdbx_seq_one_letter_code
_entity_poly.pdbx_strand_id
1 'polypeptide(L)'
;MQIFRPYIDWGKSAAVLDDRRLGKQRVEAKQVILAILRRLGVVKDGRRGWLNHPIVLLYYNNGRPYLRDLVGFFEATVAEWRRRGHENNISLDDIAGLLEGVEGAEGTPVTHIHEVEYRRLLILKDPCRYLRIFPPDEVEEVLKTEPVPIKGINLWLFGAMNEYRKFVESAKAGAPPCRPLFPKRPP
;
A
#
# COMPACT_ATOMS: atom_id res chain seq x y z
N MET A 1 3.05 8.85 2.31
CA MET A 1 2.65 8.21 1.05
C MET A 1 2.94 6.73 1.15
N GLN A 2 1.91 5.88 1.14
CA GLN A 2 2.08 4.44 1.10
C GLN A 2 1.02 3.84 0.17
N ILE A 3 1.35 2.75 -0.51
CA ILE A 3 0.37 1.95 -1.24
C ILE A 3 0.15 0.67 -0.45
N PHE A 4 -1.09 0.27 -0.16
CA PHE A 4 -1.45 -0.99 0.50
C PHE A 4 -2.02 -1.95 -0.54
N ARG A 5 -1.22 -2.94 -0.94
CA ARG A 5 -1.60 -4.00 -1.88
C ARG A 5 -1.47 -5.38 -1.23
N PRO A 6 -2.32 -5.71 -0.23
CA PRO A 6 -2.30 -7.03 0.41
C PRO A 6 -2.66 -8.18 -0.55
N TYR A 7 -3.12 -7.84 -1.76
CA TYR A 7 -3.31 -8.74 -2.87
C TYR A 7 -2.78 -8.14 -4.19
N ILE A 8 -2.29 -8.98 -5.10
CA ILE A 8 -2.06 -8.58 -6.49
C ILE A 8 -3.38 -8.08 -7.10
N ASP A 9 -4.50 -8.74 -6.80
CA ASP A 9 -5.83 -8.29 -7.21
C ASP A 9 -6.20 -6.92 -6.62
N TRP A 10 -6.57 -5.99 -7.49
CA TRP A 10 -6.89 -4.62 -7.12
C TRP A 10 -8.15 -4.51 -6.27
N GLY A 11 -9.20 -5.25 -6.65
CA GLY A 11 -10.50 -5.22 -5.97
C GLY A 11 -10.40 -5.84 -4.58
N LYS A 12 -9.74 -6.99 -4.47
CA LYS A 12 -9.48 -7.67 -3.19
C LYS A 12 -8.63 -6.78 -2.27
N SER A 13 -7.61 -6.11 -2.82
CA SER A 13 -6.82 -5.13 -2.08
C SER A 13 -7.63 -3.94 -1.59
N ALA A 14 -8.52 -3.38 -2.42
CA ALA A 14 -9.37 -2.27 -2.00
C ALA A 14 -10.41 -2.70 -0.95
N ALA A 15 -11.05 -3.85 -1.15
CA ALA A 15 -12.13 -4.36 -0.31
C ALA A 15 -11.69 -4.63 1.13
N VAL A 16 -10.48 -5.13 1.36
CA VAL A 16 -10.00 -5.47 2.70
C VAL A 16 -9.68 -4.24 3.58
N LEU A 17 -9.40 -3.09 2.96
CA LEU A 17 -9.03 -1.88 3.69
C LEU A 17 -10.20 -1.31 4.49
N ASP A 18 -9.91 -0.76 5.68
CA ASP A 18 -10.81 0.15 6.38
C ASP A 18 -10.98 1.47 5.64
N ASP A 19 -12.10 2.16 5.90
CA ASP A 19 -12.45 3.41 5.22
C ASP A 19 -11.35 4.48 5.33
N ARG A 20 -10.68 4.58 6.48
CA ARG A 20 -9.60 5.54 6.65
C ARG A 20 -8.42 5.23 5.73
N ARG A 21 -8.03 3.95 5.58
CA ARG A 21 -6.94 3.54 4.68
C ARG A 21 -7.38 3.58 3.22
N LEU A 22 -8.57 3.07 2.90
CA LEU A 22 -9.14 3.12 1.55
C LEU A 22 -9.25 4.55 1.01
N GLY A 23 -9.78 5.48 1.82
CA GLY A 23 -9.88 6.89 1.45
C GLY A 23 -8.52 7.52 1.16
N LYS A 24 -7.48 7.15 1.92
CA LYS A 24 -6.10 7.58 1.65
C LYS A 24 -5.52 6.95 0.39
N GLN A 25 -5.83 5.69 0.08
CA GLN A 25 -5.29 5.03 -1.10
C GLN A 25 -5.69 5.71 -2.41
N ARG A 26 -6.92 6.26 -2.50
CA ARG A 26 -7.33 7.08 -3.66
C ARG A 26 -6.39 8.28 -3.88
N VAL A 27 -6.11 9.02 -2.79
CA VAL A 27 -5.22 10.19 -2.84
C VAL A 27 -3.77 9.78 -3.13
N GLU A 28 -3.24 8.82 -2.38
CA GLU A 28 -1.85 8.41 -2.44
C GLU A 28 -1.51 7.73 -3.78
N ALA A 29 -2.43 6.94 -4.37
CA ALA A 29 -2.23 6.36 -5.70
C ALA A 29 -2.10 7.42 -6.78
N LYS A 30 -3.01 8.41 -6.83
CA LYS A 30 -2.91 9.55 -7.76
C LYS A 30 -1.62 10.34 -7.54
N GLN A 31 -1.20 10.54 -6.29
CA GLN A 31 0.07 11.21 -5.97
C GLN A 31 1.30 10.44 -6.49
N VAL A 32 1.33 9.11 -6.35
CA VAL A 32 2.41 8.27 -6.90
C VAL A 32 2.41 8.36 -8.43
N ILE A 33 1.25 8.26 -9.09
CA ILE A 33 1.11 8.42 -10.55
C ILE A 33 1.70 9.76 -10.99
N LEU A 34 1.27 10.86 -10.38
CA LEU A 34 1.77 12.20 -10.70
C LEU A 34 3.27 12.34 -10.44
N ALA A 35 3.80 11.73 -9.38
CA ALA A 35 5.24 11.75 -9.10
C ALA A 35 6.04 10.99 -10.16
N ILE A 36 5.51 9.86 -10.66
CA ILE A 36 6.11 9.11 -11.79
C ILE A 36 6.09 9.96 -13.06
N LEU A 37 4.95 10.56 -13.42
CA LEU A 37 4.83 11.41 -14.61
C LEU A 37 5.75 12.63 -14.56
N ARG A 38 5.92 13.25 -13.39
CA ARG A 38 6.91 14.31 -13.18
C ARG A 38 8.34 13.81 -13.34
N ARG A 39 8.64 12.62 -12.81
CA ARG A 39 9.96 12.01 -12.93
C ARG A 39 10.33 11.69 -14.38
N LEU A 40 9.35 11.31 -15.19
CA LEU A 40 9.49 11.11 -16.65
C LEU A 40 9.57 12.43 -17.44
N GLY A 41 9.34 13.58 -16.80
CA GLY A 41 9.31 14.88 -17.47
C GLY A 41 8.04 15.15 -18.30
N VAL A 42 7.01 14.31 -18.16
CA VAL A 42 5.71 14.46 -18.84
C VAL A 42 4.91 15.58 -18.20
N VAL A 43 4.87 15.63 -16.86
CA VAL A 43 4.28 16.75 -16.11
C VAL A 43 5.38 17.75 -15.74
N LYS A 44 5.22 19.01 -16.17
CA LYS A 44 6.19 20.11 -15.94
C LYS A 44 5.56 21.25 -15.12
N ASP A 45 5.09 20.94 -13.93
CA ASP A 45 4.42 21.90 -13.02
C ASP A 45 5.37 22.52 -11.97
N GLY A 46 6.68 22.33 -12.13
CA GLY A 46 7.70 22.83 -11.21
C GLY A 46 7.80 22.09 -9.86
N ARG A 47 6.87 21.16 -9.57
CA ARG A 47 6.86 20.44 -8.30
C ARG A 47 7.88 19.30 -8.33
N ARG A 48 8.69 19.19 -7.27
CA ARG A 48 9.72 18.13 -7.13
C ARG A 48 9.49 17.19 -5.94
N GLY A 49 8.37 17.33 -5.25
CA GLY A 49 8.04 16.50 -4.09
C GLY A 49 7.94 15.03 -4.46
N TRP A 50 8.46 14.16 -3.58
CA TRP A 50 8.27 12.71 -3.59
C TRP A 50 8.91 11.93 -4.76
N LEU A 51 9.65 12.57 -5.67
CA LEU A 51 10.25 11.89 -6.83
C LEU A 51 11.21 10.75 -6.45
N ASN A 52 11.84 10.84 -5.28
CA ASN A 52 12.75 9.83 -4.74
C ASN A 52 12.09 9.00 -3.61
N HIS A 53 10.77 9.13 -3.43
CA HIS A 53 10.06 8.32 -2.45
C HIS A 53 10.14 6.84 -2.86
N PRO A 54 10.43 5.89 -1.95
CA PRO A 54 10.71 4.52 -2.37
C PRO A 54 9.54 3.84 -3.10
N ILE A 55 8.29 4.12 -2.71
CA ILE A 55 7.11 3.62 -3.45
C ILE A 55 7.03 4.20 -4.87
N VAL A 56 7.43 5.47 -5.07
CA VAL A 56 7.51 6.04 -6.43
C VAL A 56 8.57 5.34 -7.23
N LEU A 57 9.75 5.08 -6.64
CA LEU A 57 10.84 4.38 -7.33
C LEU A 57 10.48 2.93 -7.66
N LEU A 58 9.76 2.24 -6.77
CA LEU A 58 9.26 0.87 -6.98
C LEU A 58 8.38 0.81 -8.23
N TYR A 59 7.38 1.69 -8.33
CA TYR A 59 6.48 1.73 -9.48
C TYR A 59 7.09 2.39 -10.71
N TYR A 60 8.06 3.29 -10.56
CA TYR A 60 8.81 3.90 -11.65
C TYR A 60 9.67 2.89 -12.41
N ASN A 61 10.13 1.83 -11.71
CA ASN A 61 10.80 0.68 -12.31
C ASN A 61 11.88 1.07 -13.32
N ASN A 62 12.86 1.86 -12.84
CA ASN A 62 14.02 2.31 -13.62
C ASN A 62 13.69 2.97 -14.97
N GLY A 63 12.56 3.68 -15.07
CA GLY A 63 12.16 4.40 -16.28
C GLY A 63 11.12 3.68 -17.11
N ARG A 64 10.69 2.49 -16.70
CA ARG A 64 9.66 1.71 -17.38
C ARG A 64 8.52 1.39 -16.42
N PRO A 65 7.65 2.37 -16.13
CA PRO A 65 6.80 2.33 -14.96
C PRO A 65 5.64 1.34 -15.08
N TYR A 66 5.19 0.81 -13.95
CA TYR A 66 3.98 0.00 -13.84
C TYR A 66 2.73 0.89 -13.67
N LEU A 67 2.52 1.85 -14.59
CA LEU A 67 1.42 2.80 -14.50
C LEU A 67 0.05 2.12 -14.62
N ARG A 68 -0.09 1.14 -15.52
CA ARG A 68 -1.35 0.41 -15.71
C ARG A 68 -1.83 -0.28 -14.43
N ASP A 69 -0.92 -0.93 -13.71
CA ASP A 69 -1.23 -1.56 -12.42
C ASP A 69 -1.65 -0.55 -11.35
N LEU A 70 -0.97 0.59 -11.30
CA LEU A 70 -1.29 1.64 -10.33
C LEU A 70 -2.63 2.35 -10.64
N VAL A 71 -2.93 2.56 -11.93
CA VAL A 71 -4.23 3.06 -12.40
C VAL A 71 -5.33 2.06 -12.07
N GLY A 72 -5.14 0.77 -12.35
CA GLY A 72 -6.10 -0.28 -12.01
C GLY A 72 -6.40 -0.32 -10.50
N PHE A 73 -5.36 -0.20 -9.67
CA PHE A 73 -5.54 -0.08 -8.23
C PHE A 73 -6.26 1.20 -7.81
N PHE A 74 -5.92 2.36 -8.39
CA PHE A 74 -6.63 3.61 -8.14
C PHE A 74 -8.13 3.45 -8.42
N GLU A 75 -8.50 2.94 -9.60
CA GLU A 75 -9.90 2.75 -9.98
C GLU A 75 -10.61 1.77 -9.05
N ALA A 76 -9.96 0.67 -8.66
CA ALA A 76 -10.53 -0.25 -7.67
C ALA A 76 -10.79 0.42 -6.31
N THR A 77 -9.89 1.30 -5.86
CA THR A 77 -10.09 2.04 -4.60
C THR A 77 -11.22 3.07 -4.69
N VAL A 78 -11.39 3.72 -5.85
CA VAL A 78 -12.51 4.64 -6.11
C VAL A 78 -13.83 3.88 -6.18
N ALA A 79 -13.86 2.76 -6.90
CA ALA A 79 -15.03 1.90 -7.03
C ALA A 79 -15.48 1.37 -5.66
N GLU A 80 -14.57 0.83 -4.86
CA GLU A 80 -14.87 0.33 -3.53
C GLU A 80 -15.34 1.46 -2.58
N TRP A 81 -14.74 2.64 -2.67
CA TRP A 81 -15.14 3.81 -1.88
C TRP A 81 -16.59 4.22 -2.18
N ARG A 82 -16.95 4.32 -3.46
CA ARG A 82 -18.32 4.61 -3.91
C ARG A 82 -19.28 3.50 -3.53
N ARG A 83 -18.87 2.23 -3.67
CA ARG A 83 -19.69 1.06 -3.31
C ARG A 83 -20.09 1.07 -1.83
N ARG A 84 -19.24 1.62 -0.94
CA ARG A 84 -19.53 1.80 0.49
C ARG A 84 -20.43 3.00 0.80
N GLY A 85 -20.92 3.72 -0.22
CA GLY A 85 -21.81 4.87 -0.06
C GLY A 85 -21.09 6.20 0.19
N HIS A 86 -19.76 6.26 0.02
CA HIS A 86 -19.01 7.49 0.23
C HIS A 86 -18.93 8.33 -1.05
N GLU A 87 -19.02 9.66 -0.91
CA GLU A 87 -18.82 10.59 -2.02
C GLU A 87 -17.37 10.60 -2.52
N ASN A 88 -17.17 10.69 -3.84
CA ASN A 88 -15.85 10.72 -4.47
C ASN A 88 -15.66 11.96 -5.34
N ASN A 89 -14.60 12.71 -5.06
CA ASN A 89 -14.20 13.93 -5.77
C ASN A 89 -12.78 13.85 -6.37
N ILE A 90 -12.25 12.62 -6.56
CA ILE A 90 -10.93 12.39 -7.12
C ILE A 90 -11.07 11.47 -8.33
N SER A 91 -10.51 11.86 -9.47
CA SER A 91 -10.39 11.04 -10.68
C SER A 91 -9.00 11.23 -11.31
N LEU A 92 -8.71 10.49 -12.38
CA LEU A 92 -7.50 10.65 -13.19
C LEU A 92 -7.78 11.38 -14.53
N ASP A 93 -8.99 11.88 -14.73
CA ASP A 93 -9.43 12.47 -16.01
C ASP A 93 -8.55 13.65 -16.42
N ASP A 94 -8.08 14.44 -15.45
CA ASP A 94 -7.18 15.58 -15.65
C ASP A 94 -5.79 15.19 -16.18
N ILE A 95 -5.43 13.91 -16.12
CA ILE A 95 -4.15 13.38 -16.60
C ILE A 95 -4.29 12.18 -17.54
N ALA A 96 -5.51 11.84 -17.98
CA ALA A 96 -5.77 10.66 -18.80
C ALA A 96 -4.94 10.67 -20.10
N GLY A 97 -4.94 11.78 -20.84
CA GLY A 97 -4.14 11.91 -22.06
C GLY A 97 -2.63 11.85 -21.83
N LEU A 98 -2.14 12.20 -20.63
CA LEU A 98 -0.72 12.05 -20.28
C LEU A 98 -0.36 10.59 -20.01
N LEU A 99 -1.30 9.78 -19.49
CA LEU A 99 -1.09 8.37 -19.21
C LEU A 99 -1.02 7.55 -20.51
N GLU A 100 -1.86 7.88 -21.50
CA GLU A 100 -1.89 7.20 -22.81
C GLU A 100 -0.57 7.34 -23.58
N GLY A 101 0.13 8.47 -23.41
CA GLY A 101 1.39 8.75 -24.10
C GLY A 101 2.64 8.15 -23.42
N VAL A 102 2.50 7.41 -22.32
CA VAL A 102 3.64 6.85 -21.58
C VAL A 102 3.73 5.35 -21.77
N GLU A 103 4.84 4.90 -22.37
CA GLU A 103 5.18 3.48 -22.40
C GLU A 103 5.56 2.99 -21.00
N GLY A 104 4.90 1.91 -20.56
CA GLY A 104 5.10 1.28 -19.26
C GLY A 104 5.56 -0.17 -19.34
N ALA A 105 5.86 -0.76 -18.19
CA ALA A 105 6.01 -2.20 -18.06
C ALA A 105 4.64 -2.86 -17.80
N GLU A 106 4.43 -4.05 -18.38
CA GLU A 106 3.27 -4.90 -18.06
C GLU A 106 3.42 -5.57 -16.70
N GLY A 107 2.29 -5.99 -16.12
CA GLY A 107 2.28 -6.66 -14.80
C GLY A 107 2.34 -5.67 -13.64
N THR A 108 2.92 -6.10 -12.51
CA THR A 108 2.94 -5.35 -11.25
C THR A 108 4.28 -5.48 -10.54
N PRO A 109 4.74 -4.46 -9.78
CA PRO A 109 5.89 -4.63 -8.89
C PRO A 109 5.53 -5.39 -7.61
N VAL A 110 4.24 -5.66 -7.36
CA VAL A 110 3.77 -6.36 -6.16
C VAL A 110 3.99 -7.85 -6.33
N THR A 111 4.89 -8.40 -5.53
CA THR A 111 5.11 -9.85 -5.41
C THR A 111 4.40 -10.41 -4.20
N HIS A 112 4.37 -11.73 -4.06
CA HIS A 112 3.80 -12.37 -2.88
C HIS A 112 4.46 -11.91 -1.55
N ILE A 113 5.76 -11.64 -1.55
CA ILE A 113 6.46 -11.06 -0.39
C ILE A 113 5.85 -9.69 -0.03
N HIS A 114 5.51 -8.87 -1.03
CA HIS A 114 4.85 -7.59 -0.78
C HIS A 114 3.46 -7.78 -0.19
N GLU A 115 2.67 -8.73 -0.70
CA GLU A 115 1.34 -9.05 -0.16
C GLU A 115 1.42 -9.38 1.34
N VAL A 116 2.31 -10.30 1.72
CA VAL A 116 2.53 -10.70 3.13
C VAL A 116 2.94 -9.51 3.99
N GLU A 117 3.87 -8.67 3.52
CA GLU A 117 4.31 -7.49 4.28
C GLU A 117 3.22 -6.41 4.38
N TYR A 118 2.36 -6.26 3.37
CA TYR A 118 1.20 -5.37 3.47
C TYR A 118 0.16 -5.89 4.46
N ARG A 119 -0.13 -7.20 4.46
CA ARG A 119 -1.02 -7.84 5.46
C ARG A 119 -0.44 -7.67 6.86
N ARG A 120 0.86 -7.92 7.04
CA ARG A 120 1.59 -7.70 8.29
C ARG A 120 1.40 -6.26 8.78
N LEU A 121 1.64 -5.27 7.93
CA LEU A 121 1.47 -3.87 8.32
C LEU A 121 0.02 -3.51 8.64
N LEU A 122 -0.96 -4.03 7.90
CA LEU A 122 -2.37 -3.78 8.20
C LEU A 122 -2.75 -4.36 9.56
N ILE A 123 -2.36 -5.61 9.83
CA ILE A 123 -2.47 -6.26 11.16
C ILE A 123 -1.84 -5.38 12.23
N LEU A 124 -0.58 -4.96 12.07
CA LEU A 124 0.09 -4.14 13.08
C LEU A 124 -0.59 -2.77 13.29
N LYS A 125 -1.21 -2.20 12.26
CA LYS A 125 -1.85 -0.90 12.39
C LYS A 125 -3.27 -0.97 12.99
N ASP A 126 -3.93 -2.12 12.95
CA ASP A 126 -5.22 -2.39 13.60
C ASP A 126 -5.43 -3.90 13.80
N PRO A 127 -4.87 -4.48 14.87
CA PRO A 127 -4.85 -5.93 15.05
C PRO A 127 -6.24 -6.56 15.14
N CYS A 128 -7.17 -5.97 15.90
CA CYS A 128 -8.50 -6.56 16.10
C CYS A 128 -9.26 -6.67 14.78
N ARG A 129 -9.12 -5.65 13.93
CA ARG A 129 -9.79 -5.63 12.64
C ARG A 129 -9.17 -6.67 11.71
N TYR A 130 -7.87 -6.56 11.44
CA TYR A 130 -7.25 -7.29 10.35
C TYR A 130 -6.99 -8.76 10.66
N LEU A 131 -6.79 -9.14 11.93
CA LEU A 131 -6.75 -10.55 12.31
C LEU A 131 -8.09 -11.28 12.11
N ARG A 132 -9.21 -10.54 12.04
CA ARG A 132 -10.54 -11.11 11.80
C ARG A 132 -10.98 -11.06 10.34
N ILE A 133 -10.46 -10.10 9.57
CA ILE A 133 -10.84 -9.89 8.17
C ILE A 133 -9.99 -10.75 7.23
N PHE A 134 -8.69 -10.91 7.51
CA PHE A 134 -7.86 -11.78 6.68
C PHE A 134 -8.23 -13.26 6.88
N PRO A 135 -8.19 -14.08 5.81
CA PRO A 135 -8.31 -15.53 5.91
C PRO A 135 -7.34 -16.13 6.94
N PRO A 136 -7.74 -17.17 7.69
CA PRO A 136 -6.91 -17.76 8.74
C PRO A 136 -5.52 -18.24 8.26
N ASP A 137 -5.44 -18.80 7.06
CA ASP A 137 -4.19 -19.24 6.43
C ASP A 137 -3.26 -18.07 6.10
N GLU A 138 -3.79 -16.94 5.62
CA GLU A 138 -3.02 -15.73 5.37
C GLU A 138 -2.53 -15.07 6.67
N VAL A 139 -3.34 -15.11 7.74
CA VAL A 139 -2.90 -14.67 9.08
C VAL A 139 -1.81 -15.59 9.61
N GLU A 140 -1.98 -16.90 9.48
CA GLU A 140 -1.00 -17.89 9.91
C GLU A 140 0.34 -17.70 9.18
N GLU A 141 0.32 -17.48 7.87
CA GLU A 141 1.50 -17.15 7.08
C GLU A 141 2.24 -15.92 7.63
N VAL A 142 1.52 -14.82 7.86
CA VAL A 142 2.12 -13.62 8.46
C VAL A 142 2.75 -13.95 9.82
N LEU A 143 2.08 -14.69 10.69
CA LEU A 143 2.58 -15.00 12.03
C LEU A 143 3.74 -16.02 12.05
N LYS A 144 3.89 -16.84 11.00
CA LYS A 144 4.97 -17.85 10.88
C LYS A 144 6.20 -17.35 10.12
N THR A 145 6.07 -16.30 9.32
CA THR A 145 7.17 -15.73 8.54
C THR A 145 7.82 -14.54 9.24
N GLU A 146 9.16 -14.47 9.16
CA GLU A 146 9.90 -13.27 9.59
C GLU A 146 9.69 -12.12 8.60
N PRO A 147 9.62 -10.85 9.07
CA PRO A 147 9.48 -9.70 8.18
C PRO A 147 10.65 -9.56 7.21
N VAL A 148 10.33 -9.34 5.93
CA VAL A 148 11.35 -9.05 4.89
C VAL A 148 11.47 -7.53 4.70
N PRO A 149 12.67 -6.92 4.78
CA PRO A 149 12.81 -5.47 4.67
C PRO A 149 12.53 -4.97 3.25
N ILE A 150 11.50 -4.14 3.09
CA ILE A 150 11.15 -3.49 1.82
C ILE A 150 11.11 -1.98 2.01
N LYS A 151 11.96 -1.28 1.23
CA LYS A 151 12.12 0.17 1.28
C LYS A 151 10.79 0.87 0.97
N GLY A 152 10.37 1.76 1.87
CA GLY A 152 9.10 2.50 1.77
C GLY A 152 7.84 1.73 2.18
N ILE A 153 7.97 0.48 2.63
CA ILE A 153 6.87 -0.32 3.14
C ILE A 153 7.02 -0.50 4.65
N ASN A 154 8.05 -1.24 5.09
CA ASN A 154 8.13 -1.73 6.47
C ASN A 154 9.48 -1.51 7.18
N LEU A 155 10.43 -0.75 6.62
CA LEU A 155 11.75 -0.58 7.25
C LEU A 155 11.69 -0.07 8.71
N TRP A 156 10.66 0.69 9.07
CA TRP A 156 10.44 1.14 10.45
C TRP A 156 10.22 -0.01 11.43
N LEU A 157 9.68 -1.14 10.98
CA LEU A 157 9.38 -2.32 11.80
C LEU A 157 10.65 -2.91 12.40
N PHE A 158 11.78 -2.79 11.69
CA PHE A 158 13.06 -3.33 12.13
C PHE A 158 13.63 -2.58 13.35
N GLY A 159 13.15 -1.36 13.63
CA GLY A 159 13.42 -0.65 14.88
C GLY A 159 12.52 -1.05 16.06
N ALA A 160 11.53 -1.92 15.84
CA ALA A 160 10.54 -2.38 16.82
C ALA A 160 10.38 -3.91 16.82
N MET A 161 11.44 -4.65 16.46
CA MET A 161 11.37 -6.12 16.32
C MET A 161 11.05 -6.83 17.64
N ASN A 162 11.46 -6.28 18.78
CA ASN A 162 11.18 -6.87 20.09
C ASN A 162 9.68 -6.81 20.41
N GLU A 163 9.05 -5.66 20.19
CA GLU A 163 7.62 -5.48 20.36
C GLU A 163 6.83 -6.27 19.32
N TYR A 164 7.34 -6.35 18.10
CA TYR A 164 6.76 -7.17 17.03
C TYR A 164 6.73 -8.66 17.42
N ARG A 165 7.84 -9.22 17.92
CA ARG A 165 7.88 -10.63 18.37
C ARG A 165 6.92 -10.88 19.53
N LYS A 166 6.87 -9.97 20.51
CA LYS A 166 5.88 -10.05 21.61
C LYS A 166 4.45 -10.03 21.08
N PHE A 167 4.17 -9.20 20.07
CA PHE A 167 2.87 -9.18 19.40
C PHE A 167 2.54 -10.54 18.75
N VAL A 168 3.49 -11.12 18.00
CA VAL A 168 3.30 -12.41 17.33
C VAL A 168 3.03 -13.54 18.33
N GLU A 169 3.78 -13.62 19.43
CA GLU A 169 3.55 -14.62 20.48
C GLU A 169 2.16 -14.46 21.11
N SER A 170 1.75 -13.22 21.41
CA SER A 170 0.42 -12.91 21.93
C SER A 170 -0.70 -13.29 20.95
N ALA A 171 -0.49 -13.06 19.65
CA ALA A 171 -1.44 -13.41 18.60
C ALA A 171 -1.58 -14.92 18.43
N LYS A 172 -0.47 -15.67 18.44
CA LYS A 172 -0.46 -17.14 18.40
C LYS A 172 -1.14 -17.76 19.61
N ALA A 173 -1.03 -17.13 20.77
CA ALA A 173 -1.72 -17.53 22.00
C ALA A 173 -3.23 -17.16 22.02
N GLY A 174 -3.77 -16.56 20.95
CA GLY A 174 -5.18 -16.17 20.87
C GLY A 174 -5.55 -14.90 21.65
N ALA A 175 -4.56 -14.16 22.16
CA ALA A 175 -4.75 -12.93 22.92
C ALA A 175 -3.98 -11.73 22.30
N PRO A 176 -4.17 -11.40 21.01
CA PRO A 176 -3.46 -10.29 20.38
C PRO A 176 -3.84 -8.96 21.04
N PRO A 177 -2.87 -8.06 21.30
CA PRO A 177 -3.20 -6.76 21.87
C PRO A 177 -4.00 -5.95 20.85
N CYS A 178 -5.17 -5.47 21.25
CA CYS A 178 -6.09 -4.69 20.43
C CYS A 178 -5.68 -3.22 20.31
N ARG A 179 -4.39 -2.98 20.01
CA ARG A 179 -3.80 -1.64 19.86
C ARG A 179 -2.78 -1.64 18.72
N PRO A 180 -2.66 -0.53 17.97
CA PRO A 180 -1.66 -0.43 16.93
C PRO A 180 -0.24 -0.58 17.49
N LEU A 181 0.59 -1.34 16.78
CA LEU A 181 2.02 -1.35 16.98
C LEU A 181 2.64 -0.25 16.13
N PHE A 182 2.99 0.85 16.78
CA PHE A 182 3.86 1.87 16.20
C PHE A 182 5.10 1.98 17.06
N PRO A 183 6.30 2.11 16.47
CA PRO A 183 7.47 2.48 17.25
C PRO A 183 7.14 3.80 17.93
N LYS A 184 7.50 3.92 19.21
CA LYS A 184 7.63 5.25 19.82
C LYS A 184 8.55 6.02 18.88
N ARG A 185 8.14 7.22 18.44
CA ARG A 185 9.09 8.08 17.71
C ARG A 185 10.34 8.15 18.58
N PRO A 186 11.55 7.94 18.02
CA PRO A 186 12.74 8.29 18.77
C PRO A 186 12.60 9.76 19.24
N PRO A 187 13.04 10.07 20.47
CA PRO A 187 12.99 11.44 20.99
C PRO A 187 13.68 12.43 20.04
#